data_AF-A0A1Y2WIJ7-F1
#
_entry.id   AF-A0A1Y2WIJ7-F1
#
_cell.length_a   1.000
_cell.length_b   1.000
_cell.length_c   1.000
_cell.angle_alpha   90.00
_cell.angle_beta   90.00
_cell.angle_gamma   90.00
#
_symmetry.space_group_name_H-M   'P 1'
#
loop_
_entity.id
_entity.type
_entity.pdbx_description
1 polymer ?
#
loop_
_entity_poly.entity_id
_entity_poly.type
_entity_poly.pdbx_seq_one_letter_code
_entity_poly.pdbx_strand_id
1 'polypeptide(L)'
;MSHAQDDPLAVALLQRPNEIDPQLSSPIFSNLATELREKIWRFALQRYEDLDNLYEIDDPFARPGQAAPLKVAVELLLTCRAVYVEAFLIPFQVNPIVMLLTDSPIAPLANPLVHESDGLTFLYYELKGWQYANISSVEWIVEQSMLEMGSLDTLEARIGAFLRHEGREIRNIYMDGSHCLEESDGDGDEASRNPLIGKKIKHLTIRLVRESWLTWKSLPEAGEKDPRERHQLEPQTETTRGDGSVMLRGYEARKSGRESDLDIDWAYQPWGAQVSVYWPDLETFELVLETFACKQAQLDDVVKCAKLWTFPVAPF
;
A
#
# COMPACT_ATOMS: atom_id res chain seq x y z
N MET A 1 -5.31 26.65 11.45
CA MET A 1 -5.10 27.39 10.19
C MET A 1 -5.77 26.58 9.10
N SER A 2 -6.65 27.22 8.32
CA SER A 2 -7.39 26.56 7.23
C SER A 2 -6.45 26.22 6.08
N HIS A 3 -5.99 24.97 5.97
CA HIS A 3 -5.64 24.39 4.66
C HIS A 3 -6.96 24.17 3.92
N ALA A 4 -7.46 25.23 3.29
CA ALA A 4 -8.51 25.10 2.30
C ALA A 4 -8.03 24.11 1.21
N GLN A 5 -8.97 23.35 0.65
CA GLN A 5 -8.77 22.60 -0.59
C GLN A 5 -8.31 23.57 -1.69
N ASP A 6 -7.02 23.84 -1.77
CA ASP A 6 -6.47 24.55 -2.92
C ASP A 6 -6.54 23.58 -4.10
N ASP A 7 -7.33 23.95 -5.10
CA ASP A 7 -7.34 23.24 -6.37
C ASP A 7 -5.92 23.06 -6.90
N PRO A 8 -5.59 21.92 -7.52
CA PRO A 8 -4.28 21.73 -8.10
C PRO A 8 -4.02 22.82 -9.15
N LEU A 9 -2.79 23.34 -9.21
CA LEU A 9 -2.38 24.33 -10.22
C LEU A 9 -2.75 23.92 -11.65
N ALA A 10 -2.83 22.62 -11.92
CA ALA A 10 -3.23 22.07 -13.21
C ALA A 10 -4.65 22.50 -13.61
N VAL A 11 -5.60 22.56 -12.66
CA VAL A 11 -6.97 23.04 -12.90
C VAL A 11 -6.95 24.51 -13.32
N ALA A 12 -6.18 25.36 -12.62
CA ALA A 12 -6.03 26.77 -12.95
C ALA A 12 -5.30 27.00 -14.30
N LEU A 13 -4.42 26.08 -14.73
CA LEU A 13 -3.77 26.12 -16.03
C LEU A 13 -4.70 25.68 -17.16
N LEU A 14 -5.50 24.63 -16.93
CA LEU A 14 -6.48 24.13 -17.91
C LEU A 14 -7.57 25.14 -18.23
N GLN A 15 -7.92 26.03 -17.30
CA GLN A 15 -8.81 27.17 -17.55
C GLN A 15 -8.18 28.26 -18.44
N ARG A 16 -6.86 28.22 -18.63
CA ARG A 16 -6.08 29.19 -19.40
C ARG A 16 -5.20 28.45 -20.43
N PRO A 17 -5.78 27.78 -21.44
CA PRO A 17 -5.01 26.94 -22.35
C PRO A 17 -3.94 27.71 -23.15
N ASN A 18 -4.15 29.00 -23.41
CA ASN A 18 -3.19 29.86 -24.11
C ASN A 18 -1.88 30.08 -23.32
N GLU A 19 -1.90 29.77 -22.02
CA GLU A 19 -0.74 29.84 -21.15
C GLU A 19 0.09 28.54 -21.15
N ILE A 20 -0.35 27.51 -21.87
CA ILE A 20 0.32 26.22 -22.03
C ILE A 20 0.91 26.17 -23.44
N ASP A 21 2.23 26.31 -23.53
CA ASP A 21 2.95 26.06 -24.79
C ASP A 21 2.86 24.55 -25.13
N PRO A 22 2.35 24.16 -26.31
CA PRO A 22 2.21 22.76 -26.72
C PRO A 22 3.55 22.05 -26.94
N GLN A 23 4.69 22.75 -26.84
CA GLN A 23 6.04 22.20 -26.95
C GLN A 23 6.30 21.47 -28.29
N LEU A 24 5.71 21.94 -29.40
CA LEU A 24 5.85 21.29 -30.72
C LEU A 24 7.28 21.27 -31.27
N SER A 25 8.21 22.03 -30.68
CA SER A 25 9.65 21.96 -30.97
C SER A 25 10.34 20.77 -30.28
N SER A 26 9.71 20.16 -29.28
CA SER A 26 10.20 18.97 -28.58
C SER A 26 9.75 17.70 -29.29
N PRO A 27 10.67 16.77 -29.63
CA PRO A 27 10.30 15.46 -30.20
C PRO A 27 9.31 14.67 -29.36
N ILE A 28 9.30 14.86 -28.03
CA ILE A 28 8.36 14.21 -27.12
C ILE A 28 6.92 14.61 -27.45
N PHE A 29 6.67 15.89 -27.74
CA PHE A 29 5.33 16.39 -28.03
C PHE A 29 5.00 16.39 -29.52
N SER A 30 6.00 16.51 -30.41
CA SER A 30 5.78 16.52 -31.87
C SER A 30 5.59 15.12 -32.46
N ASN A 31 6.24 14.10 -31.90
CA ASN A 31 6.30 12.76 -32.50
C ASN A 31 5.57 11.69 -31.71
N LEU A 32 5.41 11.85 -30.39
CA LEU A 32 4.77 10.83 -29.54
C LEU A 32 3.31 11.19 -29.29
N ALA A 33 2.44 10.19 -29.41
CA ALA A 33 1.06 10.29 -28.97
C ALA A 33 0.97 10.38 -27.43
N THR A 34 -0.15 10.90 -26.93
CA THR A 34 -0.37 11.13 -25.49
C THR A 34 -0.20 9.86 -24.67
N GLU A 35 -0.63 8.71 -25.18
CA GLU A 35 -0.54 7.41 -24.51
C GLU A 35 0.91 6.96 -24.31
N LEU A 36 1.80 7.29 -25.26
CA LEU A 36 3.23 7.00 -25.13
C LEU A 36 3.90 7.97 -24.16
N ARG A 37 3.49 9.24 -24.16
CA ARG A 37 3.96 10.22 -23.18
C ARG A 37 3.55 9.80 -21.76
N GLU A 38 2.30 9.36 -21.57
CA GLU A 38 1.84 8.86 -20.28
C GLU A 38 2.71 7.69 -19.78
N LYS A 39 3.05 6.73 -20.64
CA LYS A 39 3.97 5.64 -20.27
C LYS A 39 5.34 6.15 -19.83
N ILE A 40 5.88 7.15 -20.52
CA ILE A 40 7.15 7.79 -20.14
C ILE A 40 7.01 8.49 -18.79
N TRP A 41 5.93 9.25 -18.58
CA TRP A 41 5.66 9.94 -17.32
C TRP A 41 5.51 8.96 -16.16
N ARG A 42 4.76 7.87 -16.34
CA ARG A 42 4.60 6.81 -15.32
C ARG A 42 5.94 6.17 -14.97
N PHE A 43 6.77 5.85 -15.97
CA PHE A 43 8.10 5.28 -15.73
C PHE A 43 9.02 6.28 -15.01
N ALA A 44 9.08 7.53 -15.45
CA ALA A 44 9.95 8.55 -14.88
C ALA A 44 9.55 8.95 -13.44
N LEU A 45 8.25 8.94 -13.15
CA LEU A 45 7.69 9.30 -11.84
C LEU A 45 7.47 8.10 -10.92
N GLN A 46 7.87 6.89 -11.33
CA GLN A 46 7.93 5.74 -10.46
C GLN A 46 9.15 5.86 -9.53
N ARG A 47 8.95 5.49 -8.25
CA ARG A 47 10.00 5.52 -7.24
C ARG A 47 11.11 4.52 -7.58
N TYR A 48 12.36 4.92 -7.35
CA TYR A 48 13.54 4.09 -7.59
C TYR A 48 14.56 4.26 -6.46
N GLU A 49 15.45 3.28 -6.31
CA GLU A 49 16.52 3.30 -5.32
C GLU A 49 17.62 4.30 -5.70
N ASP A 50 17.98 5.16 -4.76
CA ASP A 50 19.10 6.08 -4.87
C ASP A 50 20.42 5.36 -4.59
N LEU A 51 20.91 4.59 -5.57
CA LEU A 51 22.09 3.72 -5.40
C LEU A 51 23.39 4.47 -5.05
N ASP A 52 23.41 5.80 -5.16
CA ASP A 52 24.52 6.63 -4.68
C ASP A 52 24.53 6.76 -3.13
N ASN A 53 23.43 6.42 -2.45
CA ASN A 53 23.23 6.51 -1.01
C ASN A 53 22.74 5.17 -0.44
N LEU A 54 23.51 4.10 -0.64
CA LEU A 54 23.20 2.79 -0.08
C LEU A 54 23.12 2.84 1.44
N TYR A 55 22.14 2.14 1.99
CA TYR A 55 22.06 1.86 3.42
C TYR A 55 23.16 0.89 3.85
N GLU A 56 23.49 0.92 5.13
CA GLU A 56 24.29 -0.14 5.72
C GLU A 56 23.45 -1.41 5.80
N ILE A 57 24.08 -2.58 5.61
CA ILE A 57 23.34 -3.86 5.58
C ILE A 57 22.63 -4.15 6.92
N ASP A 58 23.17 -3.62 8.01
CA ASP A 58 22.64 -3.77 9.35
C ASP A 58 21.56 -2.74 9.69
N ASP A 59 21.28 -1.78 8.79
CA ASP A 59 20.20 -0.83 9.01
C ASP A 59 18.85 -1.58 9.07
N PRO A 60 17.97 -1.21 10.02
CA PRO A 60 16.70 -1.93 10.27
C PRO A 60 15.74 -1.88 9.06
N PHE A 61 15.89 -0.86 8.20
CA PHE A 61 15.11 -0.69 6.98
C PHE A 61 15.82 -1.13 5.69
N ALA A 62 17.11 -1.53 5.75
CA ALA A 62 17.83 -2.03 4.58
C ALA A 62 17.33 -3.44 4.22
N ARG A 63 16.91 -3.62 2.96
CA ARG A 63 16.31 -4.88 2.49
C ARG A 63 16.36 -4.99 0.96
N PRO A 64 16.18 -6.20 0.38
CA PRO A 64 16.05 -6.35 -1.07
C PRO A 64 14.91 -5.49 -1.64
N GLY A 65 15.21 -4.71 -2.67
CA GLY A 65 14.27 -3.75 -3.26
C GLY A 65 14.06 -2.46 -2.47
N GLN A 66 14.80 -2.28 -1.37
CA GLN A 66 14.97 -1.01 -0.67
C GLN A 66 16.34 -0.96 0.04
N ALA A 67 17.40 -1.13 -0.74
CA ALA A 67 18.79 -1.05 -0.31
C ALA A 67 19.30 0.39 -0.20
N ALA A 68 18.50 1.37 -0.63
CA ALA A 68 18.78 2.81 -0.56
C ALA A 68 17.48 3.61 -0.38
N PRO A 69 17.56 4.93 -0.07
CA PRO A 69 16.42 5.84 -0.12
C PRO A 69 15.70 5.76 -1.46
N LEU A 70 14.38 5.81 -1.41
CA LEU A 70 13.57 5.85 -2.63
C LEU A 70 13.41 7.30 -3.07
N LYS A 71 13.70 7.56 -4.34
CA LYS A 71 13.53 8.86 -5.00
C LYS A 71 12.46 8.79 -6.07
N VAL A 72 11.82 9.93 -6.32
CA VAL A 72 10.92 10.15 -7.46
C VAL A 72 11.46 11.35 -8.22
N ALA A 73 11.60 11.24 -9.55
CA ALA A 73 12.14 12.32 -10.39
C ALA A 73 11.10 13.43 -10.63
N VAL A 74 10.67 14.11 -9.56
CA VAL A 74 9.65 15.17 -9.59
C VAL A 74 10.11 16.42 -10.35
N GLU A 75 11.41 16.55 -10.63
CA GLU A 75 11.98 17.59 -11.48
C GLU A 75 11.36 17.60 -12.87
N LEU A 76 10.88 16.43 -13.35
CA LEU A 76 10.10 16.33 -14.57
C LEU A 76 8.88 17.25 -14.55
N LEU A 77 8.16 17.35 -13.42
CA LEU A 77 6.98 18.19 -13.25
C LEU A 77 7.31 19.69 -13.30
N LEU A 78 8.58 20.05 -13.09
CA LEU A 78 9.07 21.43 -13.11
C LEU A 78 9.59 21.88 -14.48
N THR A 79 9.60 20.99 -15.48
CA THR A 79 10.15 21.28 -16.81
C THR A 79 9.32 22.29 -17.60
N CYS A 80 8.02 22.04 -17.77
CA CYS A 80 7.10 22.96 -18.42
C CYS A 80 5.63 22.68 -18.03
N ARG A 81 4.74 23.61 -18.35
CA ARG A 81 3.30 23.52 -18.06
C ARG A 81 2.61 22.36 -18.76
N ALA A 82 3.04 22.00 -19.99
CA ALA A 82 2.47 20.89 -20.73
C ALA A 82 2.72 19.55 -20.02
N VAL A 83 3.96 19.31 -19.57
CA VAL A 83 4.31 18.13 -18.77
C VAL A 83 3.56 18.14 -17.44
N TYR A 84 3.54 19.27 -16.73
CA TYR A 84 2.85 19.36 -15.45
C TYR A 84 1.37 18.98 -15.56
N VAL A 85 0.64 19.53 -16.55
CA VAL A 85 -0.79 19.24 -16.74
C VAL A 85 -1.04 17.78 -17.12
N GLU A 86 -0.16 17.14 -17.89
CA GLU A 86 -0.28 15.70 -18.21
C GLU A 86 0.08 14.79 -17.04
N ALA A 87 0.95 15.22 -16.11
CA ALA A 87 1.62 14.30 -15.19
C ALA A 87 1.46 14.60 -13.69
N PHE A 88 0.85 15.71 -13.26
CA PHE A 88 0.84 16.11 -11.84
C PHE A 88 0.21 15.10 -10.87
N LEU A 89 -0.71 14.25 -11.35
CA LEU A 89 -1.33 13.18 -10.55
C LEU A 89 -0.55 11.87 -10.57
N ILE A 90 0.33 11.67 -11.56
CA ILE A 90 1.01 10.40 -11.79
C ILE A 90 1.83 9.95 -10.58
N PRO A 91 2.57 10.80 -9.83
CA PRO A 91 3.34 10.35 -8.67
C PRO A 91 2.49 9.59 -7.64
N PHE A 92 1.23 9.99 -7.44
CA PHE A 92 0.30 9.35 -6.49
C PHE A 92 -0.33 8.07 -7.05
N GLN A 93 -0.33 7.91 -8.37
CA GLN A 93 -0.94 6.77 -9.07
C GLN A 93 0.03 5.62 -9.35
N VAL A 94 1.34 5.88 -9.32
CA VAL A 94 2.37 4.87 -9.61
C VAL A 94 3.20 4.49 -8.38
N ASN A 95 3.11 5.27 -7.30
CA ASN A 95 3.83 5.00 -6.06
C ASN A 95 2.84 4.67 -4.95
N PRO A 96 3.06 3.57 -4.21
CA PRO A 96 2.23 3.27 -3.05
C PRO A 96 2.54 4.25 -1.92
N ILE A 97 1.52 4.56 -1.14
CA ILE A 97 1.74 5.06 0.22
C ILE A 97 2.18 3.90 1.09
N VAL A 98 3.23 4.15 1.87
CA VAL A 98 3.82 3.18 2.78
C VAL A 98 3.40 3.52 4.20
N MET A 99 2.74 2.58 4.87
CA MET A 99 2.37 2.73 6.27
C MET A 99 3.10 1.71 7.13
N LEU A 100 3.76 2.19 8.17
CA LEU A 100 4.48 1.39 9.16
C LEU A 100 3.62 1.27 10.42
N LEU A 101 3.23 0.06 10.78
CA LEU A 101 2.55 -0.26 12.04
C LEU A 101 3.39 -1.30 12.80
N THR A 102 4.42 -0.81 13.47
CA THR A 102 5.40 -1.62 14.22
C THR A 102 5.74 -0.91 15.53
N ASP A 103 6.03 -1.64 16.60
CA ASP A 103 6.36 -1.07 17.91
C ASP A 103 7.70 -0.31 17.94
N SER A 104 8.52 -0.46 16.89
CA SER A 104 9.76 0.30 16.67
C SER A 104 9.81 0.76 15.21
N PRO A 105 9.01 1.77 14.82
CA PRO A 105 9.05 2.26 13.46
C PRO A 105 10.40 2.94 13.25
N ILE A 106 11.29 2.29 12.52
CA ILE A 106 12.50 2.95 12.03
C ILE A 106 12.25 3.14 10.54
N ALA A 107 11.52 4.21 10.21
CA ALA A 107 11.38 4.64 8.83
C ALA A 107 12.76 5.09 8.33
N PRO A 108 13.15 4.76 7.09
CA PRO A 108 14.30 5.41 6.48
C PRO A 108 14.04 6.93 6.43
N LEU A 109 15.01 7.72 6.89
CA LEU A 109 14.94 9.17 6.89
C LEU A 109 14.62 9.70 5.48
N ALA A 110 13.72 10.68 5.40
CA ALA A 110 13.40 11.46 4.20
C ALA A 110 12.64 10.77 3.04
N ASN A 111 11.74 9.81 3.32
CA ASN A 111 10.77 9.36 2.31
C ASN A 111 9.38 9.98 2.55
N PRO A 112 8.91 10.92 1.70
CA PRO A 112 7.64 11.64 1.91
C PRO A 112 6.39 10.75 1.73
N LEU A 113 6.54 9.50 1.31
CA LEU A 113 5.45 8.53 1.18
C LEU A 113 5.51 7.44 2.26
N VAL A 114 6.42 7.54 3.23
CA VAL A 114 6.56 6.60 4.35
C VAL A 114 6.11 7.28 5.63
N HIS A 115 5.16 6.66 6.32
CA HIS A 115 4.59 7.24 7.53
C HIS A 115 4.58 6.24 8.68
N GLU A 116 5.05 6.69 9.85
CA GLU A 116 5.04 5.94 11.10
C GLU A 116 3.65 5.96 11.74
N SER A 117 3.26 4.88 12.42
CA SER A 117 1.94 4.74 13.06
C SER A 117 1.65 5.76 14.15
N ASP A 118 2.67 6.28 14.83
CA ASP A 118 2.48 7.33 15.85
C ASP A 118 2.47 8.74 15.20
N GLY A 119 2.77 8.83 13.90
CA GLY A 119 2.70 10.02 13.05
C GLY A 119 1.40 10.16 12.25
N LEU A 120 0.33 9.45 12.63
CA LEU A 120 -0.97 9.48 11.95
C LEU A 120 -1.62 10.86 11.85
N THR A 121 -1.16 11.80 12.67
CA THR A 121 -1.54 13.22 12.56
C THR A 121 -0.76 13.97 11.47
N PHE A 122 -0.07 13.32 10.51
CA PHE A 122 0.72 14.04 9.51
C PHE A 122 0.44 13.70 8.03
N LEU A 123 -0.03 12.49 7.70
CA LEU A 123 -0.33 12.10 6.31
C LEU A 123 -1.29 13.09 5.61
N TYR A 124 -2.34 13.50 6.33
CA TYR A 124 -3.31 14.47 5.82
C TYR A 124 -2.87 15.94 5.96
N TYR A 125 -1.82 16.21 6.73
CA TYR A 125 -1.24 17.56 6.83
C TYR A 125 -0.20 17.81 5.74
N GLU A 126 0.43 16.75 5.23
CA GLU A 126 1.43 16.85 4.16
C GLU A 126 0.82 16.77 2.77
N LEU A 127 -0.24 15.97 2.59
CA LEU A 127 -0.92 15.83 1.31
C LEU A 127 -2.15 16.74 1.19
N LYS A 128 -2.29 17.38 0.03
CA LYS A 128 -3.52 18.03 -0.39
C LYS A 128 -4.59 16.97 -0.69
N GLY A 129 -5.87 17.33 -0.53
CA GLY A 129 -7.00 16.41 -0.76
C GLY A 129 -6.96 15.72 -2.13
N TRP A 130 -6.58 16.44 -3.20
CA TRP A 130 -6.46 15.86 -4.54
C TRP A 130 -5.28 14.88 -4.69
N GLN A 131 -4.20 15.08 -3.94
CA GLN A 131 -3.05 14.15 -3.92
C GLN A 131 -3.49 12.84 -3.27
N TYR A 132 -4.13 12.96 -2.12
CA TYR A 132 -4.67 11.83 -1.38
C TYR A 132 -5.76 11.10 -2.17
N ALA A 133 -6.69 11.81 -2.80
CA ALA A 133 -7.72 11.22 -3.66
C ALA A 133 -7.12 10.37 -4.79
N ASN A 134 -5.93 10.71 -5.30
CA ASN A 134 -5.33 10.02 -6.45
C ASN A 134 -4.43 8.83 -6.11
N ILE A 135 -4.31 8.47 -4.84
CA ILE A 135 -3.62 7.23 -4.41
C ILE A 135 -4.40 6.02 -4.93
N SER A 136 -3.69 5.07 -5.54
CA SER A 136 -4.26 3.80 -6.01
C SER A 136 -3.57 2.55 -5.47
N SER A 137 -2.49 2.73 -4.70
CA SER A 137 -1.65 1.64 -4.20
C SER A 137 -1.26 1.88 -2.74
N VAL A 138 -1.22 0.83 -1.94
CA VAL A 138 -0.82 0.88 -0.53
C VAL A 138 0.16 -0.24 -0.24
N GLU A 139 1.25 0.09 0.46
CA GLU A 139 2.17 -0.85 1.06
C GLU A 139 2.07 -0.72 2.58
N TRP A 140 1.76 -1.83 3.24
CA TRP A 140 1.61 -1.88 4.68
C TRP A 140 2.67 -2.78 5.28
N ILE A 141 3.54 -2.18 6.08
CA ILE A 141 4.61 -2.87 6.79
C ILE A 141 4.13 -3.06 8.23
N VAL A 142 4.00 -4.31 8.65
CA VAL A 142 3.24 -4.67 9.84
C VAL A 142 3.92 -5.79 10.62
N GLU A 143 3.70 -5.81 11.93
CA GLU A 143 4.03 -6.96 12.77
C GLU A 143 3.04 -8.11 12.58
N GLN A 144 3.51 -9.34 12.70
CA GLN A 144 2.65 -10.52 12.57
C GLN A 144 1.47 -10.48 13.56
N SER A 145 1.73 -10.09 14.81
CA SER A 145 0.70 -9.91 15.85
C SER A 145 -0.41 -8.97 15.40
N MET A 146 -0.03 -7.80 14.87
CA MET A 146 -0.98 -6.80 14.42
C MET A 146 -1.80 -7.33 13.25
N LEU A 147 -1.16 -7.92 12.24
CA LEU A 147 -1.86 -8.50 11.08
C LEU A 147 -2.89 -9.55 11.52
N GLU A 148 -2.50 -10.49 12.38
CA GLU A 148 -3.37 -11.58 12.82
C GLU A 148 -4.55 -11.08 13.68
N MET A 149 -4.36 -10.05 14.51
CA MET A 149 -5.41 -9.43 15.33
C MET A 149 -6.42 -8.55 14.54
N GLY A 150 -6.54 -8.78 13.23
CA GLY A 150 -7.59 -8.16 12.41
C GLY A 150 -7.35 -6.71 12.03
N SER A 151 -6.11 -6.21 12.05
CA SER A 151 -5.80 -4.79 11.84
C SER A 151 -5.91 -4.27 10.40
N LEU A 152 -6.48 -5.03 9.46
CA LEU A 152 -6.84 -4.48 8.15
C LEU A 152 -8.00 -3.48 8.25
N ASP A 153 -8.83 -3.59 9.29
CA ASP A 153 -9.81 -2.56 9.68
C ASP A 153 -9.13 -1.21 9.97
N THR A 154 -8.01 -1.26 10.67
CA THR A 154 -7.19 -0.13 11.07
C THR A 154 -6.50 0.46 9.86
N LEU A 155 -6.08 -0.41 8.93
CA LEU A 155 -5.56 0.02 7.64
C LEU A 155 -6.65 0.74 6.83
N GLU A 156 -7.85 0.16 6.76
CA GLU A 156 -8.99 0.72 6.05
C GLU A 156 -9.40 2.08 6.60
N ALA A 157 -9.59 2.21 7.91
CA ALA A 157 -9.98 3.45 8.55
C ALA A 157 -9.00 4.60 8.22
N ARG A 158 -7.72 4.27 8.03
CA ARG A 158 -6.67 5.23 7.68
C ARG A 158 -6.66 5.61 6.20
N ILE A 159 -6.93 4.70 5.28
CA ILE A 159 -6.86 5.00 3.84
C ILE A 159 -8.23 5.30 3.23
N GLY A 160 -9.32 5.01 3.96
CA GLY A 160 -10.69 5.09 3.47
C GLY A 160 -10.94 4.21 2.25
N ALA A 161 -10.32 3.03 2.18
CA ALA A 161 -10.36 2.19 0.99
C ALA A 161 -11.80 1.85 0.59
N PHE A 162 -12.59 1.37 1.54
CA PHE A 162 -13.98 1.00 1.31
C PHE A 162 -14.77 2.13 0.64
N LEU A 163 -14.71 3.34 1.21
CA LEU A 163 -15.41 4.52 0.69
C LEU A 163 -14.86 4.99 -0.66
N ARG A 164 -13.56 4.81 -0.95
CA ARG A 164 -13.02 5.06 -2.31
C ARG A 164 -13.60 4.10 -3.34
N HIS A 165 -13.82 2.85 -2.96
CA HIS A 165 -14.43 1.85 -3.84
C HIS A 165 -15.91 2.17 -4.15
N GLU A 166 -16.60 2.87 -3.25
CA GLU A 166 -17.93 3.45 -3.49
C GLU A 166 -17.91 4.74 -4.34
N GLY A 167 -16.74 5.29 -4.67
CA GLY A 167 -16.60 6.52 -5.45
C GLY A 167 -16.87 7.81 -4.67
N ARG A 168 -16.62 7.79 -3.35
CA ARG A 168 -16.78 8.97 -2.47
C ARG A 168 -15.76 10.07 -2.77
N GLU A 169 -16.12 11.30 -2.45
CA GLU A 169 -15.32 12.51 -2.67
C GLU A 169 -14.57 12.92 -1.39
N ILE A 170 -13.31 13.38 -1.52
CA ILE A 170 -12.54 13.93 -0.41
C ILE A 170 -13.00 15.36 -0.09
N ARG A 171 -13.63 15.56 1.08
CA ARG A 171 -14.14 16.86 1.54
C ARG A 171 -13.49 17.41 2.80
N ASN A 172 -12.94 16.55 3.66
CA ASN A 172 -12.41 16.99 4.96
C ASN A 172 -11.11 16.28 5.35
N ILE A 173 -9.95 16.86 5.00
CA ILE A 173 -8.62 16.27 5.23
C ILE A 173 -8.11 16.33 6.69
N TYR A 174 -8.95 16.63 7.69
CA TYR A 174 -8.49 16.83 9.07
C TYR A 174 -8.81 15.67 10.01
N MET A 175 -9.39 14.60 9.49
CA MET A 175 -9.78 13.39 10.22
C MET A 175 -9.14 12.17 9.54
N ASP A 176 -9.31 10.98 10.10
CA ASP A 176 -8.84 9.75 9.45
C ASP A 176 -9.44 9.56 8.03
N GLY A 177 -8.93 8.58 7.29
CA GLY A 177 -9.16 8.46 5.86
C GLY A 177 -10.61 8.17 5.50
N SER A 178 -11.33 7.44 6.35
CA SER A 178 -12.75 7.18 6.17
C SER A 178 -13.59 8.42 6.49
N HIS A 179 -13.21 9.24 7.47
CA HIS A 179 -13.88 10.50 7.76
C HIS A 179 -13.61 11.62 6.74
N CYS A 180 -12.60 11.47 5.88
CA CYS A 180 -12.34 12.43 4.80
C CYS A 180 -13.30 12.32 3.62
N LEU A 181 -14.03 11.20 3.49
CA LEU A 181 -14.79 10.81 2.29
C LEU A 181 -16.29 10.99 2.50
N GLU A 182 -16.93 11.75 1.62
CA GLU A 182 -18.37 12.06 1.65
C GLU A 182 -19.07 11.69 0.34
N GLU A 183 -20.40 11.67 0.34
CA GLU A 183 -21.17 11.45 -0.89
C GLU A 183 -20.90 12.59 -1.90
N SER A 184 -20.72 12.23 -3.17
CA SER A 184 -20.57 13.22 -4.24
C SER A 184 -21.93 13.84 -4.56
N ASP A 185 -22.02 15.17 -4.49
CA ASP A 185 -23.23 15.93 -4.86
C ASP A 185 -23.39 16.10 -6.39
N GLY A 186 -22.43 15.60 -7.20
CA GLY A 186 -22.35 15.84 -8.64
C GLY A 186 -22.93 14.74 -9.55
N ASP A 187 -23.41 15.15 -10.73
CA ASP A 187 -23.93 14.28 -11.79
C ASP A 187 -22.78 13.53 -12.53
N GLY A 188 -23.04 12.32 -13.01
CA GLY A 188 -21.99 11.29 -13.27
C GLY A 188 -20.86 11.63 -14.26
N ASP A 189 -21.05 12.57 -15.19
CA ASP A 189 -20.02 12.96 -16.16
C ASP A 189 -18.98 13.94 -15.59
N GLU A 190 -19.41 14.83 -14.68
CA GLU A 190 -18.55 15.84 -14.03
C GLU A 190 -17.67 15.20 -12.93
N ALA A 191 -18.19 14.14 -12.31
CA ALA A 191 -17.48 13.30 -11.35
C ALA A 191 -16.18 12.72 -11.92
N SER A 192 -16.17 12.23 -13.17
CA SER A 192 -15.00 11.57 -13.78
C SER A 192 -13.74 12.43 -13.89
N ARG A 193 -13.89 13.76 -13.83
CA ARG A 193 -12.80 14.74 -13.94
C ARG A 193 -12.48 15.43 -12.62
N ASN A 194 -13.26 15.19 -11.57
CA ASN A 194 -13.02 15.78 -10.27
C ASN A 194 -11.79 15.11 -9.62
N PRO A 195 -10.67 15.83 -9.41
CA PRO A 195 -9.46 15.27 -8.84
C PRO A 195 -9.61 14.91 -7.36
N LEU A 196 -10.75 15.25 -6.73
CA LEU A 196 -11.09 14.91 -5.34
C LEU A 196 -11.86 13.60 -5.21
N ILE A 197 -12.32 12.99 -6.30
CA ILE A 197 -12.92 11.65 -6.22
C ILE A 197 -11.82 10.65 -5.87
N GLY A 198 -12.06 9.92 -4.78
CA GLY A 198 -11.15 8.89 -4.31
C GLY A 198 -10.97 7.80 -5.36
N LYS A 199 -9.76 7.68 -5.90
CA LYS A 199 -9.39 6.54 -6.73
C LYS A 199 -9.45 5.27 -5.90
N LYS A 200 -9.97 4.22 -6.52
CA LYS A 200 -9.98 2.85 -6.00
C LYS A 200 -8.55 2.40 -5.69
N ILE A 201 -8.37 1.73 -4.56
CA ILE A 201 -7.09 1.11 -4.20
C ILE A 201 -7.05 -0.26 -4.89
N LYS A 202 -6.23 -0.35 -5.93
CA LYS A 202 -6.14 -1.55 -6.79
C LYS A 202 -4.96 -2.44 -6.45
N HIS A 203 -4.01 -1.93 -5.68
CA HIS A 203 -2.78 -2.63 -5.33
C HIS A 203 -2.55 -2.56 -3.82
N LEU A 204 -2.48 -3.72 -3.19
CA LEU A 204 -2.19 -3.86 -1.76
C LEU A 204 -0.97 -4.77 -1.59
N THR A 205 0.07 -4.24 -0.97
CA THR A 205 1.23 -5.01 -0.52
C THR A 205 1.19 -5.08 1.00
N ILE A 206 1.18 -6.28 1.57
CA ILE A 206 1.41 -6.52 3.00
C ILE A 206 2.82 -7.05 3.17
N ARG A 207 3.62 -6.43 4.04
CA ARG A 207 5.01 -6.80 4.29
C ARG A 207 5.24 -7.11 5.77
N LEU A 208 5.71 -8.32 6.02
CA LEU A 208 6.30 -8.71 7.30
C LEU A 208 7.83 -8.67 7.15
N VAL A 209 8.47 -7.73 7.85
CA VAL A 209 9.94 -7.65 7.84
C VAL A 209 10.56 -8.75 8.72
N ARG A 210 11.88 -8.93 8.62
CA ARG A 210 12.62 -9.97 9.36
C ARG A 210 12.40 -9.99 10.87
N GLU A 211 12.12 -8.82 11.47
CA GLU A 211 11.83 -8.64 12.90
C GLU A 211 10.32 -8.56 13.23
N SER A 212 9.44 -8.61 12.22
CA SER A 212 7.98 -8.58 12.42
C SER A 212 7.40 -9.93 12.87
N TRP A 213 8.13 -11.02 12.73
CA TRP A 213 7.67 -12.35 13.15
C TRP A 213 7.62 -12.43 14.66
N LEU A 214 6.56 -12.97 15.24
CA LEU A 214 6.49 -13.18 16.69
C LEU A 214 7.69 -13.96 17.26
N THR A 215 8.22 -14.88 16.45
CA THR A 215 9.32 -15.78 16.79
C THR A 215 10.66 -15.27 16.25
N TRP A 216 10.78 -14.01 15.83
CA TRP A 216 12.01 -13.50 15.19
C TRP A 216 13.26 -13.69 16.06
N LYS A 217 13.15 -13.54 17.39
CA LYS A 217 14.24 -13.74 18.36
C LYS A 217 14.56 -15.22 18.65
N SER A 218 13.65 -16.13 18.33
CA SER A 218 13.81 -17.56 18.61
C SER A 218 14.97 -18.14 17.79
N LEU A 219 15.65 -19.16 18.31
CA LEU A 219 16.67 -19.84 17.52
C LEU A 219 16.04 -20.59 16.34
N PRO A 220 16.73 -20.77 15.20
CA PRO A 220 16.21 -21.53 14.07
C PRO A 220 15.76 -22.96 14.44
N GLU A 221 16.45 -23.61 15.37
CA GLU A 221 16.13 -24.98 15.80
C GLU A 221 15.05 -25.01 16.89
N ALA A 222 14.67 -23.86 17.47
CA ALA A 222 13.64 -23.81 18.52
C ALA A 222 12.30 -24.36 18.02
N GLY A 223 11.97 -24.07 16.76
CA GLY A 223 10.77 -24.56 16.05
C GLY A 223 10.75 -26.07 15.80
N GLU A 224 11.84 -26.80 16.05
CA GLU A 224 11.86 -28.28 16.03
C GLU A 224 11.40 -28.88 17.37
N LYS A 225 11.68 -28.18 18.47
CA LYS A 225 11.33 -28.61 19.84
C LYS A 225 9.94 -28.14 20.24
N ASP A 226 9.58 -26.93 19.83
CA ASP A 226 8.29 -26.33 20.08
C ASP A 226 7.79 -25.69 18.78
N PRO A 227 6.76 -26.26 18.12
CA PRO A 227 6.19 -25.69 16.91
C PRO A 227 5.80 -24.21 17.03
N ARG A 228 5.45 -23.73 18.23
CA ARG A 228 5.10 -22.33 18.51
C ARG A 228 6.27 -21.36 18.33
N GLU A 229 7.50 -21.87 18.29
CA GLU A 229 8.72 -21.10 18.07
C GLU A 229 9.14 -21.07 16.58
N ARG A 230 8.34 -21.66 15.69
CA ARG A 230 8.51 -21.58 14.23
C ARG A 230 7.80 -20.35 13.67
N HIS A 231 8.26 -19.81 12.55
CA HIS A 231 7.45 -18.88 11.74
C HIS A 231 6.13 -19.51 11.34
N GLN A 232 5.04 -18.78 11.58
CA GLN A 232 3.70 -19.19 11.22
C GLN A 232 2.92 -17.97 10.77
N LEU A 233 1.97 -18.18 9.86
CA LEU A 233 1.01 -17.17 9.46
C LEU A 233 -0.20 -17.91 8.89
N GLU A 234 -1.40 -17.46 9.21
CA GLU A 234 -2.62 -18.08 8.69
C GLU A 234 -3.71 -17.01 8.46
N PRO A 235 -4.21 -16.84 7.22
CA PRO A 235 -5.25 -15.85 6.90
C PRO A 235 -6.63 -16.13 7.50
N GLN A 236 -6.90 -17.38 7.90
CA GLN A 236 -8.21 -17.82 8.37
C GLN A 236 -8.30 -17.93 9.91
N THR A 237 -7.40 -17.29 10.64
CA THR A 237 -7.40 -17.29 12.11
C THR A 237 -6.97 -15.92 12.66
N GLU A 238 -7.42 -15.60 13.87
CA GLU A 238 -7.03 -14.39 14.60
C GLU A 238 -5.64 -14.46 15.22
N THR A 239 -5.13 -15.66 15.48
CA THR A 239 -3.78 -15.80 16.01
C THR A 239 -3.21 -17.19 15.80
N THR A 240 -1.94 -17.24 15.40
CA THR A 240 -1.16 -18.48 15.36
C THR A 240 -0.42 -18.74 16.68
N ARG A 241 -0.47 -17.80 17.65
CA ARG A 241 0.32 -17.83 18.89
C ARG A 241 -0.10 -18.93 19.87
N GLY A 242 -1.37 -19.34 19.84
CA GLY A 242 -1.93 -20.32 20.80
C GLY A 242 -1.67 -21.77 20.42
N ASP A 243 -1.55 -22.06 19.13
CA ASP A 243 -1.46 -23.41 18.60
C ASP A 243 -0.55 -23.43 17.38
N GLY A 244 0.67 -23.91 17.62
CA GLY A 244 1.71 -24.03 16.60
C GLY A 244 1.41 -25.02 15.47
N SER A 245 0.21 -25.63 15.44
CA SER A 245 -0.26 -26.49 14.37
C SER A 245 -1.31 -25.84 13.47
N VAL A 246 -1.82 -24.64 13.80
CA VAL A 246 -2.92 -23.98 13.09
C VAL A 246 -2.65 -23.83 11.59
N MET A 247 -1.50 -23.27 11.23
CA MET A 247 -1.09 -23.11 9.82
C MET A 247 -1.02 -24.46 9.08
N LEU A 248 -0.51 -25.50 9.74
CA LEU A 248 -0.37 -26.84 9.15
C LEU A 248 -1.73 -27.54 8.99
N ARG A 249 -2.64 -27.39 9.96
CA ARG A 249 -4.01 -27.90 9.85
C ARG A 249 -4.76 -27.23 8.71
N GLY A 250 -4.68 -25.89 8.61
CA GLY A 250 -5.24 -25.13 7.49
C GLY A 250 -4.67 -25.59 6.14
N TYR A 251 -3.35 -25.82 6.08
CA TYR A 251 -2.70 -26.38 4.90
C TYR A 251 -3.22 -27.78 4.51
N GLU A 252 -3.27 -28.73 5.44
CA GLU A 252 -3.74 -30.09 5.15
C GLU A 252 -5.24 -30.11 4.78
N ALA A 253 -6.07 -29.26 5.39
CA ALA A 253 -7.46 -29.07 5.00
C ALA A 253 -7.56 -28.62 3.53
N ARG A 254 -6.90 -27.51 3.17
CA ARG A 254 -6.92 -26.95 1.80
C ARG A 254 -6.32 -27.90 0.77
N LYS A 255 -5.22 -28.57 1.10
CA LYS A 255 -4.60 -29.60 0.24
C LYS A 255 -5.54 -30.77 -0.04
N SER A 256 -6.40 -31.13 0.93
CA SER A 256 -7.42 -32.16 0.78
C SER A 256 -8.73 -31.67 0.13
N GLY A 257 -8.81 -30.39 -0.25
CA GLY A 257 -10.03 -29.78 -0.79
C GLY A 257 -11.15 -29.62 0.24
N ARG A 258 -10.81 -29.64 1.53
CA ARG A 258 -11.75 -29.42 2.64
C ARG A 258 -11.66 -27.97 3.13
N GLU A 259 -12.79 -27.46 3.58
CA GLU A 259 -12.81 -26.22 4.36
C GLU A 259 -12.07 -26.45 5.68
N SER A 260 -11.31 -25.45 6.13
CA SER A 260 -10.53 -25.54 7.35
C SER A 260 -11.45 -25.58 8.57
N ASP A 261 -11.22 -26.51 9.50
CA ASP A 261 -11.90 -26.61 10.79
C ASP A 261 -11.32 -25.67 11.85
N LEU A 262 -10.73 -24.56 11.41
CA LEU A 262 -10.20 -23.53 12.30
C LEU A 262 -11.40 -22.88 13.01
N ASP A 263 -11.31 -22.75 14.33
CA ASP A 263 -12.31 -22.11 15.17
C ASP A 263 -12.31 -20.61 14.86
N ILE A 264 -13.06 -20.23 13.82
CA ILE A 264 -13.23 -18.84 13.41
C ILE A 264 -14.27 -18.24 14.35
N ASP A 265 -13.84 -17.38 15.27
CA ASP A 265 -14.79 -16.50 15.94
C ASP A 265 -15.23 -15.45 14.91
N TRP A 266 -16.45 -15.59 14.40
CA TRP A 266 -17.03 -14.65 13.46
C TRP A 266 -17.19 -13.23 14.03
N ALA A 267 -17.02 -13.04 15.34
CA ALA A 267 -16.93 -11.72 15.95
C ALA A 267 -15.68 -10.95 15.50
N TYR A 268 -14.59 -11.65 15.15
CA TYR A 268 -13.34 -11.08 14.66
C TYR A 268 -13.04 -11.67 13.28
N GLN A 269 -13.42 -10.97 12.22
CA GLN A 269 -13.12 -11.44 10.86
C GLN A 269 -11.61 -11.64 10.70
N PRO A 270 -11.12 -12.84 10.33
CA PRO A 270 -9.71 -13.05 10.07
C PRO A 270 -9.20 -12.12 8.98
N TRP A 271 -7.94 -11.71 9.04
CA TRP A 271 -7.39 -10.71 8.10
C TRP A 271 -7.55 -11.14 6.64
N GLY A 272 -7.49 -12.44 6.33
CA GLY A 272 -7.73 -12.91 4.97
C GLY A 272 -9.15 -12.64 4.44
N ALA A 273 -10.15 -12.68 5.31
CA ALA A 273 -11.53 -12.35 4.96
C ALA A 273 -11.72 -10.84 4.75
N GLN A 274 -11.04 -10.02 5.56
CA GLN A 274 -11.12 -8.56 5.51
C GLN A 274 -10.62 -7.97 4.18
N VAL A 275 -9.71 -8.66 3.46
CA VAL A 275 -9.24 -8.22 2.13
C VAL A 275 -10.42 -7.98 1.17
N SER A 276 -11.38 -8.91 1.12
CA SER A 276 -12.58 -8.78 0.25
C SER A 276 -13.49 -7.61 0.64
N VAL A 277 -13.55 -7.33 1.93
CA VAL A 277 -14.48 -6.36 2.50
C VAL A 277 -14.02 -4.96 2.17
N TYR A 278 -12.73 -4.70 2.36
CA TYR A 278 -12.18 -3.35 2.25
C TYR A 278 -11.56 -3.03 0.89
N TRP A 279 -11.14 -4.05 0.12
CA TRP A 279 -10.61 -3.89 -1.24
C TRP A 279 -11.38 -4.73 -2.26
N PRO A 280 -12.67 -4.42 -2.51
CA PRO A 280 -13.49 -5.20 -3.43
C PRO A 280 -13.03 -5.16 -4.90
N ASP A 281 -12.30 -4.10 -5.31
CA ASP A 281 -11.73 -3.97 -6.67
C ASP A 281 -10.21 -4.19 -6.72
N LEU A 282 -9.67 -5.05 -5.85
CA LEU A 282 -8.23 -5.32 -5.82
C LEU A 282 -7.79 -6.05 -7.09
N GLU A 283 -6.83 -5.47 -7.83
CA GLU A 283 -6.23 -6.08 -9.01
C GLU A 283 -5.00 -6.91 -8.64
N THR A 284 -4.21 -6.46 -7.67
CA THR A 284 -3.02 -7.17 -7.19
C THR A 284 -2.92 -7.17 -5.68
N PHE A 285 -2.75 -8.36 -5.11
CA PHE A 285 -2.39 -8.56 -3.71
C PHE A 285 -0.99 -9.16 -3.65
N GLU A 286 -0.07 -8.49 -2.95
CA GLU A 286 1.28 -8.97 -2.73
C GLU A 286 1.52 -9.19 -1.23
N LEU A 287 1.96 -10.38 -0.85
CA LEU A 287 2.41 -10.68 0.49
C LEU A 287 3.92 -10.89 0.47
N VAL A 288 4.66 -9.98 1.10
CA VAL A 288 6.11 -10.05 1.20
C VAL A 288 6.52 -10.49 2.59
N LEU A 289 7.23 -11.61 2.64
CA LEU A 289 7.66 -12.26 3.87
C LEU A 289 9.18 -12.28 3.91
N GLU A 290 9.77 -11.55 4.85
CA GLU A 290 11.22 -11.44 4.99
C GLU A 290 11.68 -12.17 6.25
N THR A 291 12.83 -12.84 6.21
CA THR A 291 13.42 -13.42 7.42
C THR A 291 14.94 -13.46 7.35
N PHE A 292 15.58 -13.74 8.48
CA PHE A 292 17.02 -13.97 8.55
C PHE A 292 17.39 -15.26 7.80
N ALA A 293 18.53 -15.26 7.08
CA ALA A 293 18.97 -16.41 6.28
C ALA A 293 19.01 -17.73 7.06
N CYS A 294 19.37 -17.70 8.36
CA CYS A 294 19.38 -18.88 9.21
C CYS A 294 18.00 -19.50 9.46
N LYS A 295 16.90 -18.79 9.18
CA LYS A 295 15.51 -19.25 9.31
C LYS A 295 14.83 -19.53 7.97
N GLN A 296 15.57 -19.58 6.87
CA GLN A 296 15.01 -19.81 5.52
C GLN A 296 14.07 -21.02 5.47
N ALA A 297 14.45 -22.16 6.07
CA ALA A 297 13.62 -23.36 6.08
C ALA A 297 12.26 -23.14 6.76
N GLN A 298 12.19 -22.31 7.81
CA GLN A 298 10.92 -21.98 8.45
C GLN A 298 10.04 -21.12 7.54
N LEU A 299 10.63 -20.17 6.81
CA LEU A 299 9.91 -19.35 5.85
C LEU A 299 9.43 -20.19 4.64
N ASP A 300 10.23 -21.14 4.17
CA ASP A 300 9.84 -22.06 3.09
C ASP A 300 8.58 -22.88 3.46
N ASP A 301 8.44 -23.27 4.73
CA ASP A 301 7.23 -23.91 5.24
C ASP A 301 6.01 -22.98 5.16
N VAL A 302 6.15 -21.72 5.59
CA VAL A 302 5.08 -20.72 5.49
C VAL A 302 4.69 -20.49 4.03
N VAL A 303 5.67 -20.30 3.13
CA VAL A 303 5.44 -20.10 1.70
C VAL A 303 4.75 -21.31 1.07
N LYS A 304 5.11 -22.53 1.47
CA LYS A 304 4.44 -23.76 1.03
C LYS A 304 2.97 -23.76 1.45
N CYS A 305 2.65 -23.33 2.67
CA CYS A 305 1.27 -23.18 3.14
C CYS A 305 0.53 -22.07 2.38
N ALA A 306 1.19 -20.93 2.16
CA ALA A 306 0.64 -19.74 1.53
C ALA A 306 0.20 -19.96 0.08
N LYS A 307 0.86 -20.86 -0.65
CA LYS A 307 0.47 -21.23 -2.03
C LYS A 307 -0.93 -21.83 -2.15
N LEU A 308 -1.53 -22.30 -1.04
CA LEU A 308 -2.90 -22.80 -1.02
C LEU A 308 -3.91 -21.80 -0.45
N TRP A 309 -3.46 -20.62 0.00
CA TRP A 309 -4.37 -19.61 0.51
C TRP A 309 -5.26 -19.05 -0.60
N THR A 310 -6.52 -18.85 -0.25
CA THR A 310 -7.50 -18.25 -1.12
C THR A 310 -8.07 -17.03 -0.39
N PHE A 311 -7.94 -15.88 -1.02
CA PHE A 311 -8.59 -14.67 -0.57
C PHE A 311 -9.89 -14.50 -1.35
N PRO A 312 -11.02 -14.26 -0.70
CA PRO A 312 -12.21 -13.82 -1.41
C PRO A 312 -11.85 -12.50 -2.10
N VAL A 313 -11.80 -12.49 -3.42
CA VAL A 313 -11.74 -11.26 -4.22
C VAL A 313 -12.87 -11.37 -5.24
N ALA A 314 -13.57 -10.27 -5.50
CA ALA A 314 -14.68 -10.30 -6.45
C ALA A 314 -14.15 -10.82 -7.81
N PRO A 315 -14.86 -11.75 -8.48
CA PRO A 315 -14.44 -12.19 -9.81
C PRO A 315 -14.48 -11.00 -10.77
N PHE A 316 -13.38 -10.84 -11.53
CA PHE A 316 -13.23 -9.85 -12.61
C PHE A 316 -14.30 -10.00 -13.71
#